data_AF-A0A1E9HLK5-F1
#
_entry.id   AF-A0A1E9HLK5-F1
#
_cell.length_a   1.000
_cell.length_b   1.000
_cell.length_c   1.000
_cell.angle_alpha   90.00
_cell.angle_beta   90.00
_cell.angle_gamma   90.00
#
_symmetry.space_group_name_H-M   'P 1'
#
loop_
_entity.id
_entity.type
_entity.pdbx_description
1 polymer ?
#
loop_
_entity_poly.entity_id
_entity_poly.type
_entity_poly.pdbx_seq_one_letter_code
_entity_poly.pdbx_strand_id
1 'polypeptide(L)'
;MAAFGTPCLTNSRAVKSCSSVSFGARSYALSDIHGHIDPFHAALQLVDLDRDPAAELVLLGDYVDRGPASREVLETVRDLQQRFPERVTALLGNHDDWFLDWLDGDDDDSFLAVG
;
A
#
# COMPACT_ATOMS: atom_id res chain seq x y z
N MET A 1 -52.74 -4.66 -28.86
CA MET A 1 -51.53 -5.45 -28.52
C MET A 1 -50.63 -4.57 -27.69
N ALA A 2 -50.30 -5.03 -26.48
CA ALA A 2 -49.51 -4.33 -25.48
C ALA A 2 -48.01 -4.58 -25.64
N ALA A 3 -47.21 -3.62 -25.21
CA ALA A 3 -45.90 -3.77 -24.53
C ALA A 3 -45.57 -2.37 -23.95
N PHE A 4 -45.83 -2.08 -22.66
CA PHE A 4 -44.96 -2.32 -21.48
C PHE A 4 -43.53 -1.79 -21.71
N GLY A 5 -43.18 -0.58 -21.26
CA GLY A 5 -42.63 -0.26 -19.91
C GLY A 5 -41.19 0.23 -20.12
N THR A 6 -40.57 1.22 -19.47
CA THR A 6 -40.78 2.09 -18.31
C THR A 6 -39.78 3.26 -18.49
N PRO A 7 -40.04 4.50 -18.04
CA PRO A 7 -39.08 5.60 -18.18
C PRO A 7 -37.86 5.37 -17.28
N CYS A 8 -36.66 5.54 -17.84
CA CYS A 8 -35.42 5.52 -17.06
C CYS A 8 -35.42 6.76 -16.16
N LEU A 9 -35.71 6.54 -14.87
CA LEU A 9 -35.63 7.54 -13.81
C LEU A 9 -34.18 8.03 -13.71
N THR A 10 -33.98 9.30 -14.03
CA THR A 10 -32.74 10.03 -13.73
C THR A 10 -32.59 10.12 -12.21
N ASN A 11 -31.83 9.21 -11.61
CA ASN A 11 -31.34 9.43 -10.26
C ASN A 11 -30.02 10.21 -10.34
N SER A 12 -30.14 11.54 -10.34
CA SER A 12 -29.04 12.47 -10.16
C SER A 12 -28.51 12.37 -8.73
N ARG A 13 -27.80 11.28 -8.40
CA ARG A 13 -26.73 11.36 -7.39
C ARG A 13 -25.49 11.79 -8.13
N ALA A 14 -25.02 12.99 -7.81
CA ALA A 14 -23.77 13.54 -8.30
C ALA A 14 -22.67 12.49 -8.14
N VAL A 15 -22.26 11.86 -9.25
CA VAL A 15 -20.95 11.25 -9.35
C VAL A 15 -20.00 12.41 -9.10
N LYS A 16 -19.37 12.45 -7.91
CA LYS A 16 -18.27 13.36 -7.62
C LYS A 16 -17.35 13.29 -8.83
N SER A 17 -17.08 14.43 -9.47
CA SER A 17 -16.28 14.50 -10.68
C SER A 17 -15.09 13.56 -10.53
N CYS A 18 -15.04 12.52 -11.36
CA CYS A 18 -13.84 11.72 -11.50
C CYS A 18 -12.78 12.72 -11.92
N SER A 19 -11.93 13.12 -10.97
CA SER A 19 -10.71 13.86 -11.25
C SER A 19 -10.06 13.09 -12.39
N SER A 20 -9.80 13.77 -13.49
CA SER A 20 -9.19 13.19 -14.67
C SER A 20 -7.89 12.52 -14.25
N VAL A 21 -7.94 11.23 -13.98
CA VAL A 21 -6.75 10.43 -13.66
C VAL A 21 -5.94 10.48 -14.93
N SER A 22 -4.81 11.19 -14.90
CA SER A 22 -3.88 11.22 -16.00
C SER A 22 -3.32 9.81 -16.17
N PHE A 23 -3.93 9.04 -17.06
CA PHE A 23 -3.48 7.71 -17.43
C PHE A 23 -2.16 7.86 -18.21
N GLY A 24 -1.06 7.65 -17.49
CA GLY A 24 0.31 7.79 -17.98
C GLY A 24 1.35 7.47 -16.91
N ALA A 25 0.96 7.61 -15.64
CA ALA A 25 1.73 7.20 -14.47
C ALA A 25 1.80 5.67 -14.34
N ARG A 26 3.00 5.11 -14.18
CA ARG A 26 3.19 3.69 -13.81
C ARG A 26 3.10 3.55 -12.30
N SER A 27 2.15 2.75 -11.81
CA SER A 27 2.04 2.45 -10.38
C SER A 27 2.64 1.09 -10.07
N TYR A 28 3.50 1.04 -9.05
CA TYR A 28 4.08 -0.17 -8.49
C TYR A 28 3.47 -0.43 -7.11
N ALA A 29 3.26 -1.71 -6.78
CA ALA A 29 2.78 -2.12 -5.46
C ALA A 29 3.64 -3.27 -4.93
N LEU A 30 4.06 -3.19 -3.67
CA LEU A 30 4.81 -4.24 -2.96
C LEU A 30 4.16 -4.51 -1.59
N SER A 31 4.14 -5.76 -1.15
CA SER A 31 3.56 -6.20 0.13
C SER A 31 4.41 -7.31 0.75
N ASP A 32 4.11 -7.68 2.00
CA ASP A 32 4.56 -8.91 2.66
C ASP A 32 6.09 -9.08 2.65
N ILE A 33 6.80 -8.01 3.01
CA ILE A 33 8.27 -8.02 3.02
C ILE A 33 8.78 -8.91 4.16
N HIS A 34 8.11 -8.87 5.31
CA HIS A 34 8.40 -9.70 6.48
C HIS A 34 9.90 -9.78 6.80
N GLY A 35 10.57 -8.63 6.91
CA GLY A 35 11.98 -8.56 7.28
C GLY A 35 12.98 -9.17 6.26
N HIS A 36 12.56 -9.46 5.03
CA HIS A 36 13.44 -9.99 3.97
C HIS A 36 14.01 -8.84 3.11
N ILE A 37 15.18 -8.36 3.49
CA ILE A 37 15.80 -7.19 2.86
C ILE A 37 16.31 -7.46 1.43
N ASP A 38 16.91 -8.63 1.16
CA ASP A 38 17.47 -8.93 -0.17
C ASP A 38 16.40 -8.99 -1.27
N PRO A 39 15.26 -9.71 -1.10
CA PRO A 39 14.16 -9.69 -2.06
C PRO A 39 13.54 -8.30 -2.21
N PHE A 40 13.45 -7.53 -1.11
CA PHE A 40 12.93 -6.18 -1.17
C PHE A 40 13.79 -5.27 -2.03
N HIS A 41 15.12 -5.28 -1.84
CA HIS A 41 16.04 -4.55 -2.69
C HIS A 41 15.97 -5.00 -4.16
N ALA A 42 15.87 -6.30 -4.42
CA ALA A 42 15.72 -6.81 -5.78
C ALA A 42 14.42 -6.30 -6.44
N ALA A 43 13.31 -6.24 -5.69
CA ALA A 43 12.05 -5.68 -6.20
C ALA A 43 12.16 -4.17 -6.47
N LEU A 44 12.82 -3.42 -5.59
CA LEU A 44 13.04 -1.98 -5.76
C LEU A 44 13.87 -1.64 -7.01
N GLN A 45 14.75 -2.55 -7.47
CA GLN A 45 15.49 -2.36 -8.72
C GLN A 45 14.60 -2.39 -9.96
N LEU A 46 13.38 -2.93 -9.86
CA LEU A 46 12.40 -2.95 -10.94
C LEU A 46 11.51 -1.69 -10.95
N VAL A 47 11.63 -0.85 -9.92
CA VAL A 47 10.79 0.33 -9.71
C VAL A 47 11.51 1.57 -10.23
N ASP A 48 11.02 2.11 -11.35
CA ASP A 48 11.67 3.22 -12.08
C ASP A 48 11.34 4.63 -11.56
N LEU A 49 11.30 4.86 -10.23
CA LEU A 49 10.93 6.17 -9.64
C LEU A 49 11.87 7.33 -9.99
N ASP A 50 13.15 7.03 -10.24
CA ASP A 50 14.16 8.03 -10.61
C ASP A 50 14.04 8.49 -12.07
N ARG A 51 13.56 7.60 -12.95
CA ARG A 51 13.53 7.83 -14.40
C ARG A 51 12.16 8.28 -14.88
N ASP A 52 11.11 7.88 -14.19
CA ASP A 52 9.73 8.23 -14.49
C ASP A 52 9.16 9.13 -13.38
N PRO A 53 9.11 10.46 -13.59
CA PRO A 53 8.54 11.40 -12.63
C PRO A 53 7.07 11.15 -12.31
N ALA A 54 6.33 10.49 -13.22
CA ALA A 54 4.93 10.16 -13.02
C ALA A 54 4.74 8.80 -12.35
N ALA A 55 5.81 8.00 -12.16
CA ALA A 55 5.68 6.73 -11.48
C ALA A 55 5.43 6.90 -9.98
N GLU A 56 4.64 6.00 -9.42
CA GLU A 56 4.28 5.94 -8.00
C GLU A 56 4.56 4.55 -7.44
N LEU A 57 4.91 4.47 -6.15
CA LEU A 57 5.12 3.24 -5.42
C LEU A 57 4.21 3.21 -4.19
N VAL A 58 3.44 2.14 -4.07
CA VAL A 58 2.62 1.86 -2.89
C VAL A 58 3.18 0.64 -2.18
N LEU A 59 3.58 0.81 -0.93
CA LEU A 59 3.97 -0.26 -0.03
C LEU A 59 2.76 -0.60 0.84
N LEU A 60 2.31 -1.85 0.80
CA LEU A 60 1.01 -2.29 1.33
C LEU A 60 1.06 -2.77 2.79
N GLY A 61 2.23 -2.71 3.44
CA GLY A 61 2.41 -3.18 4.82
C GLY A 61 3.09 -4.55 4.92
N ASP A 62 3.11 -5.07 6.14
CA ASP A 62 3.78 -6.30 6.56
C ASP A 62 5.29 -6.23 6.33
N TYR A 63 5.88 -5.16 6.87
CA TYR A 63 7.33 -4.92 6.78
C TYR A 63 8.11 -5.76 7.78
N VAL A 64 7.52 -5.98 8.94
CA VAL A 64 8.11 -6.69 10.08
C VAL A 64 7.65 -8.15 10.15
N ASP A 65 8.16 -8.87 11.14
CA ASP A 65 7.94 -10.30 11.39
C ASP A 65 8.70 -11.26 10.46
N ARG A 66 8.96 -12.49 10.93
CA ARG A 66 9.61 -13.66 10.28
C ARG A 66 11.05 -13.50 9.80
N GLY A 67 11.38 -12.43 9.10
CA GLY A 67 12.72 -12.21 8.53
C GLY A 67 13.71 -11.62 9.53
N PRO A 68 15.02 -11.79 9.29
CA PRO A 68 16.06 -11.35 10.22
C PRO A 68 16.32 -9.83 10.19
N ALA A 69 15.83 -9.11 9.18
CA ALA A 69 16.24 -7.73 8.87
C ALA A 69 15.09 -6.72 8.90
N SER A 70 14.08 -6.91 9.76
CA SER A 70 12.91 -6.01 9.88
C SER A 70 13.30 -4.53 10.09
N ARG A 71 14.35 -4.27 10.87
CA ARG A 71 14.88 -2.91 11.07
C ARG A 71 15.36 -2.29 9.76
N GLU A 72 16.13 -3.02 8.97
CA GLU A 72 16.70 -2.51 7.71
C GLU A 72 15.61 -2.27 6.67
N VAL A 73 14.56 -3.10 6.67
CA VAL A 73 13.36 -2.89 5.85
C VAL A 73 12.70 -1.56 6.23
N LEU A 74 12.41 -1.33 7.51
CA LEU A 74 11.77 -0.08 7.97
C LEU A 74 12.64 1.15 7.68
N GLU A 75 13.96 1.06 7.86
CA GLU A 75 14.90 2.13 7.49
C GLU A 75 14.83 2.42 5.98
N THR A 76 14.81 1.38 5.14
CA THR A 76 14.68 1.52 3.68
C THR A 76 13.35 2.15 3.26
N VAL A 77 12.24 1.73 3.87
CA VAL A 77 10.90 2.29 3.61
C VAL A 77 10.87 3.79 3.97
N ARG A 78 11.39 4.14 5.14
CA ARG A 78 11.47 5.54 5.59
C ARG A 78 12.31 6.37 4.63
N ASP A 79 13.47 5.88 4.20
CA ASP A 79 14.37 6.59 3.32
C ASP A 79 13.76 6.78 1.91
N LEU A 80 12.99 5.80 1.41
CA LEU A 80 12.21 5.93 0.18
C LEU A 80 11.14 7.01 0.27
N GLN A 81 10.37 7.05 1.38
CA GLN A 81 9.38 8.10 1.60
C GLN A 81 10.02 9.48 1.69
N GLN A 82 11.17 9.62 2.35
CA GLN A 82 11.89 10.89 2.42
C GLN A 82 12.41 11.35 1.05
N ARG A 83 12.89 10.41 0.23
CA ARG A 83 13.39 10.71 -1.12
C ARG A 83 12.27 11.07 -2.10
N PHE A 84 11.08 10.50 -1.93
CA PHE A 84 9.95 10.65 -2.85
C PHE A 84 8.60 10.89 -2.11
N PRO A 85 8.45 12.02 -1.39
CA PRO A 85 7.36 12.23 -0.43
C PRO A 85 5.95 12.24 -1.04
N GLU A 86 5.81 12.60 -2.32
CA GLU A 86 4.51 12.65 -3.01
C GLU A 86 4.25 11.41 -3.88
N ARG A 87 5.23 10.49 -3.99
CA ARG A 87 5.19 9.36 -4.92
C ARG A 87 5.37 8.00 -4.25
N VAL A 88 5.83 7.96 -3.00
CA VAL A 88 5.94 6.73 -2.21
C VAL A 88 4.96 6.81 -1.05
N THR A 89 3.95 5.94 -1.09
CA THR A 89 3.00 5.75 0.01
C THR A 89 3.31 4.46 0.73
N ALA A 90 3.50 4.50 2.05
CA ALA A 90 3.63 3.32 2.89
C ALA A 90 2.39 3.16 3.77
N LEU A 91 1.71 2.03 3.62
CA LEU A 91 0.56 1.64 4.43
C LEU A 91 1.03 0.76 5.60
N LEU A 92 0.24 0.75 6.66
CA LEU A 92 0.44 -0.13 7.81
C LEU A 92 -0.21 -1.49 7.52
N GLY A 93 0.56 -2.58 7.65
CA GLY A 93 0.04 -3.95 7.59
C GLY A 93 -0.44 -4.45 8.94
N ASN A 94 -1.10 -5.61 8.97
CA ASN A 94 -1.58 -6.19 10.23
C ASN A 94 -0.44 -6.64 11.14
N HIS A 95 0.65 -7.16 10.56
CA HIS A 95 1.83 -7.52 11.37
C HIS A 95 2.53 -6.29 11.95
N ASP A 96 2.49 -5.15 11.24
CA ASP A 96 3.04 -3.89 11.74
C ASP A 96 2.17 -3.31 12.87
N ASP A 97 0.84 -3.40 12.74
CA ASP A 97 -0.13 -2.96 13.76
C ASP A 97 0.06 -3.74 15.07
N TRP A 98 0.12 -5.08 14.99
CA TRP A 98 0.39 -5.92 16.17
C TRP A 98 1.76 -5.64 16.81
N PHE A 99 2.76 -5.30 15.99
CA PHE A 99 4.08 -4.92 16.52
C PHE A 99 4.03 -3.60 17.29
N LEU A 100 3.19 -2.64 16.86
CA LEU A 100 2.96 -1.39 17.58
C LEU A 100 2.20 -1.62 18.88
N ASP A 101 1.13 -2.43 18.86
CA ASP A 101 0.37 -2.78 20.07
C ASP A 101 1.28 -3.41 21.13
N TRP A 102 2.13 -4.36 20.72
CA TRP A 102 3.13 -4.98 21.59
C TRP A 102 4.13 -3.96 22.16
N LEU A 103 4.57 -2.98 21.35
CA LEU A 103 5.52 -1.95 21.76
C LEU A 103 4.90 -0.96 22.76
N ASP A 104 3.62 -0.64 22.60
CA ASP A 104 2.85 0.25 23.47
C ASP A 104 2.41 -0.45 24.78
N GLY A 105 2.59 -1.77 24.88
CA GLY A 105 2.27 -2.57 26.05
C GLY A 105 0.78 -2.91 26.17
N ASP A 106 0.04 -2.77 25.06
CA ASP A 106 -1.30 -3.30 24.94
C ASP A 106 -1.18 -4.80 24.63
N ASP A 107 -1.24 -5.63 25.68
CA ASP A 107 -1.20 -7.10 25.60
C ASP A 107 -2.52 -7.65 24.98
N ASP A 108 -2.81 -7.32 23.72
CA ASP A 108 -3.86 -8.01 22.94
C ASP A 108 -3.28 -9.32 22.38
N ASP A 109 -3.82 -10.45 22.83
CA ASP A 109 -3.36 -11.80 22.55
C ASP A 109 -3.61 -12.26 21.10
N SER A 110 -4.16 -11.40 20.22
CA SER A 110 -4.34 -11.67 18.79
C SER A 110 -3.03 -12.00 18.05
N PHE A 111 -1.88 -11.52 18.54
CA PHE A 111 -0.55 -11.86 18.01
C PHE A 111 -0.26 -13.38 18.02
N LEU A 112 -0.87 -14.15 18.93
CA LEU A 112 -0.63 -15.59 19.07
C LEU A 112 -1.66 -16.47 18.31
N ALA A 113 -2.68 -15.87 17.68
CA ALA A 113 -3.82 -16.62 17.15
C ALA A 113 -3.70 -17.07 15.69
N VAL A 114 -2.60 -16.73 14.98
CA VAL A 114 -2.44 -17.00 13.54
C VAL A 114 -1.19 -17.84 13.21
N GLY A 115 -0.70 -18.63 14.18
CA GLY A 115 0.39 -19.60 14.00
C GLY A 115 -0.08 -21.01 13.70
#